data_AF-A0A938TZD8-F1
#
_entry.id   AF-A0A938TZD8-F1
#
_cell.length_a   1.000
_cell.length_b   1.000
_cell.length_c   1.000
_cell.angle_alpha   90.00
_cell.angle_beta   90.00
_cell.angle_gamma   90.00
#
_symmetry.space_group_name_H-M   'P 1'
#
loop_
_entity.id
_entity.type
_entity.pdbx_description
1 polymer ?
#
loop_
_entity_poly.entity_id
_entity_poly.type
_entity_poly.pdbx_seq_one_letter_code
_entity_poly.pdbx_strand_id
1 'polypeptide(L)'
;MPTRNVNLTNELDKFVVAKVESGRYENASEVIRAALRTLEREEKEYETKLAALRTAIDEGDARGIASGNPFDRVRRKLKLAKKRR
;
A
#
# COMPACT_ATOMS: atom_id res chain seq x y z
N MET A 1 6.78 29.38 3.84
CA MET A 1 7.02 27.95 4.13
C MET A 1 8.34 27.83 4.89
N PRO A 2 8.45 26.97 5.91
CA PRO A 2 9.73 26.75 6.59
C PRO A 2 10.73 26.10 5.62
N THR A 3 11.98 26.55 5.66
CA THR A 3 13.08 26.01 4.86
C THR A 3 13.85 24.97 5.67
N ARG A 4 14.21 23.85 5.03
CA ARG A 4 15.10 22.82 5.61
C ARG A 4 16.21 22.53 4.61
N ASN A 5 17.45 22.50 5.10
CA ASN A 5 18.60 22.05 4.31
C ASN A 5 18.70 20.54 4.43
N VAL A 6 18.88 19.88 3.29
CA VAL A 6 19.00 18.42 3.19
C VAL A 6 20.20 18.08 2.32
N ASN A 7 20.97 17.08 2.73
CA ASN A 7 22.06 16.54 1.92
C ASN A 7 21.49 15.40 1.08
N LEU A 8 21.63 15.51 -0.25
CA LEU A 8 21.23 14.46 -1.17
C LEU A 8 22.43 13.59 -1.52
N THR A 9 22.19 12.30 -1.74
CA THR A 9 23.18 11.45 -2.42
C THR A 9 23.27 11.87 -3.88
N ASN A 10 24.40 11.54 -4.54
CA ASN A 10 24.60 11.86 -5.96
C ASN A 10 23.49 11.28 -6.86
N GLU A 11 22.92 10.14 -6.48
CA GLU A 11 21.82 9.50 -7.24
C GLU A 11 20.51 10.29 -7.11
N LEU A 12 20.18 10.75 -5.91
CA LEU A 12 18.99 11.56 -5.65
C LEU A 12 19.09 12.94 -6.30
N ASP A 13 20.28 13.56 -6.27
CA ASP A 13 20.52 14.83 -6.94
C ASP A 13 20.30 14.73 -8.45
N LYS A 14 20.91 13.72 -9.11
CA LYS A 14 20.70 13.44 -10.54
C LYS A 14 19.22 13.20 -10.86
N PHE A 15 18.51 12.48 -10.00
CA PHE A 15 17.07 12.28 -10.16
C PHE A 15 16.30 13.60 -10.11
N VAL A 16 16.58 14.46 -9.14
CA VAL A 16 15.93 15.77 -9.00
C VAL A 16 16.21 16.65 -10.22
N VAL A 17 17.47 16.72 -10.65
CA VAL A 17 17.87 17.47 -11.85
C VAL A 17 17.10 16.98 -13.08
N ALA A 18 17.09 15.67 -13.34
CA ALA A 18 16.37 15.10 -14.48
C ALA A 18 14.86 15.39 -14.45
N LYS A 19 14.24 15.45 -13.26
CA LYS A 19 12.83 15.80 -13.11
C LYS A 19 12.56 17.27 -13.42
N VAL A 20 13.45 18.18 -13.02
CA VAL A 20 13.32 19.60 -13.34
C VAL A 20 13.57 19.84 -14.83
N GLU A 21 14.63 19.24 -15.40
CA GLU A 21 14.95 19.34 -16.84
C GLU A 21 13.83 18.80 -17.74
N SER A 22 13.06 17.82 -17.26
CA SER A 22 11.88 17.33 -17.98
C SER A 22 10.74 18.33 -18.11
N GLY A 23 10.82 19.49 -17.42
CA GLY A 23 9.78 20.52 -17.39
C GLY A 23 8.56 20.15 -16.53
N ARG A 24 8.57 18.99 -15.86
CA ARG A 24 7.46 18.56 -14.98
C ARG A 24 7.40 19.33 -13.67
N TYR A 25 8.53 19.89 -13.22
CA TYR A 25 8.65 20.66 -11.97
C TYR A 25 9.51 21.89 -12.22
N GLU A 26 9.20 23.00 -11.57
CA GLU A 26 9.93 24.27 -11.77
C GLU A 26 11.27 24.29 -11.01
N ASN A 27 11.36 23.55 -9.89
CA ASN A 27 12.55 23.54 -9.05
C ASN A 27 12.66 22.28 -8.18
N ALA A 28 13.84 22.08 -7.59
CA ALA A 28 14.13 20.95 -6.70
C ALA A 28 13.18 20.86 -5.49
N SER A 29 12.76 21.99 -4.93
CA SER A 29 11.86 22.01 -3.78
C SER A 29 10.47 21.47 -4.13
N GLU A 30 10.01 21.63 -5.36
CA GLU A 30 8.77 21.01 -5.84
C GLU A 30 8.87 19.51 -5.98
N VAL A 31 9.98 19.02 -6.55
CA VAL A 31 10.25 17.58 -6.67
C VAL A 31 10.24 16.93 -5.28
N ILE A 32 10.94 17.53 -4.31
CA ILE A 32 11.02 17.02 -2.94
C ILE A 32 9.64 17.04 -2.27
N ARG A 33 8.87 18.12 -2.41
CA ARG A 33 7.50 18.17 -1.87
C ARG A 33 6.59 17.12 -2.50
N ALA A 34 6.69 16.89 -3.80
CA ALA A 34 5.89 15.87 -4.50
C ALA A 34 6.28 14.44 -4.05
N ALA A 35 7.57 14.20 -3.84
CA ALA A 35 8.07 12.93 -3.29
C ALA A 35 7.54 12.70 -1.86
N LEU A 36 7.64 13.70 -0.98
CA LEU A 36 7.15 13.60 0.40
C LEU A 36 5.64 13.38 0.48
N ARG A 37 4.86 14.07 -0.36
CA ARG A 37 3.40 13.82 -0.44
C ARG A 37 3.06 12.41 -0.91
N THR A 38 3.91 11.83 -1.75
CA THR A 38 3.74 10.45 -2.21
C THR A 38 4.07 9.47 -1.10
N LEU A 39 5.18 9.68 -0.39
CA LEU A 39 5.55 8.89 0.78
C LEU A 39 4.45 8.93 1.85
N GLU A 40 3.97 10.12 2.23
CA GLU A 40 2.89 10.28 3.22
C GLU A 40 1.61 9.53 2.82
N ARG A 41 1.24 9.57 1.53
CA ARG A 41 0.08 8.84 1.02
C ARG A 41 0.29 7.33 1.12
N GLU A 42 1.47 6.84 0.72
CA GLU A 42 1.80 5.41 0.79
C GLU A 42 1.81 4.90 2.24
N GLU A 43 2.37 5.67 3.17
CA GLU A 43 2.34 5.35 4.61
C GLU A 43 0.90 5.28 5.13
N LYS A 44 0.06 6.26 4.80
CA LYS A 44 -1.35 6.27 5.21
C LYS A 44 -2.14 5.10 4.60
N GLU A 45 -1.90 4.78 3.33
CA GLU A 45 -2.51 3.62 2.67
C GLU A 45 -2.06 2.30 3.31
N TYR A 46 -0.80 2.20 3.72
CA TYR A 46 -0.27 1.03 4.41
C TYR A 46 -0.92 0.87 5.79
N GLU A 47 -0.98 1.94 6.58
CA GLU A 47 -1.60 1.91 7.91
C GLU A 47 -3.07 1.53 7.86
N THR A 48 -3.82 2.07 6.90
CA THR A 48 -5.25 1.75 6.72
C THR A 48 -5.45 0.29 6.33
N LYS A 49 -4.64 -0.26 5.41
CA LYS A 49 -4.68 -1.69 5.05
C LYS A 49 -4.31 -2.57 6.25
N LEU A 50 -3.30 -2.19 7.02
CA LEU A 50 -2.87 -2.93 8.20
C LEU A 50 -3.94 -2.95 9.29
N ALA A 51 -4.60 -1.82 9.53
CA ALA A 51 -5.72 -1.73 10.47
C ALA A 51 -6.87 -2.64 10.04
N ALA A 52 -7.29 -2.57 8.77
CA ALA A 52 -8.35 -3.42 8.24
C ALA A 52 -8.02 -4.92 8.33
N LEU A 53 -6.77 -5.30 8.07
CA LEU A 53 -6.31 -6.68 8.19
C LEU A 53 -6.38 -7.17 9.64
N ARG A 54 -5.90 -6.36 10.60
CA ARG A 54 -5.97 -6.68 12.03
C ARG A 54 -7.41 -6.90 12.48
N THR A 55 -8.31 -5.98 12.13
CA THR A 55 -9.74 -6.13 12.43
C THR A 55 -10.33 -7.40 11.83
N ALA A 56 -10.01 -7.74 10.58
CA ALA A 56 -10.51 -8.95 9.94
C ALA A 56 -9.99 -10.25 10.62
N ILE A 57 -8.76 -10.23 11.14
CA ILE A 57 -8.19 -11.33 11.93
C ILE A 57 -8.93 -11.45 13.26
N ASP A 58 -9.07 -10.35 14.00
CA ASP A 58 -9.77 -10.33 15.29
C ASP A 58 -11.22 -10.83 15.16
N GLU A 59 -11.94 -10.40 14.12
CA GLU A 59 -13.27 -10.90 13.78
C GLU A 59 -13.28 -12.40 13.43
N GLY A 60 -12.23 -12.87 12.76
CA GLY A 60 -12.04 -14.29 12.45
C GLY A 60 -11.86 -15.12 13.72
N ASP A 61 -10.96 -14.68 14.59
CA ASP A 61 -10.63 -15.36 15.84
C ASP A 61 -11.82 -15.38 16.81
N ALA A 62 -12.55 -14.25 16.92
CA ALA A 62 -13.75 -14.16 17.74
C ALA A 62 -14.89 -15.10 17.28
N ARG A 63 -14.97 -15.43 15.98
CA ARG A 63 -15.95 -16.38 15.42
C ARG A 63 -15.59 -17.84 15.66
N GLY A 64 -14.34 -18.11 16.04
CA GLY A 64 -13.84 -19.45 16.30
C GLY A 64 -13.58 -20.29 15.04
N ILE A 65 -13.13 -21.53 15.26
CA ILE A 65 -12.70 -22.42 14.19
C ILE A 65 -13.92 -22.97 13.43
N ALA A 66 -13.91 -22.80 12.11
CA ALA A 66 -14.96 -23.32 11.25
C ALA A 66 -15.05 -24.86 11.35
N SER A 67 -16.23 -25.38 11.67
CA SER A 67 -16.48 -26.82 11.69
C SER A 67 -16.69 -27.39 10.27
N GLY A 68 -16.20 -28.61 10.06
CA GLY A 68 -16.29 -29.34 8.79
C GLY A 68 -15.36 -28.77 7.70
N ASN A 69 -15.66 -29.03 6.42
CA ASN A 69 -14.89 -28.51 5.29
C ASN A 69 -15.54 -27.21 4.74
N PRO A 70 -14.94 -26.02 4.97
CA PRO A 70 -15.49 -24.76 4.49
C PRO A 70 -15.59 -24.69 2.96
N PHE A 71 -14.64 -25.29 2.24
CA PHE A 71 -14.63 -25.30 0.78
C PHE A 71 -15.80 -26.11 0.20
N ASP A 72 -16.23 -27.17 0.88
CA ASP A 72 -17.41 -27.94 0.44
C ASP A 72 -18.70 -27.12 0.61
N ARG A 73 -18.80 -26.29 1.66
CA ARG A 73 -19.92 -25.33 1.78
C ARG A 73 -19.92 -24.33 0.61
N VAL A 74 -18.76 -23.75 0.29
CA VAL A 74 -18.63 -22.78 -0.81
C VAL A 74 -18.97 -23.41 -2.16
N ARG A 75 -18.44 -24.60 -2.45
CA ARG A 75 -18.74 -25.33 -3.71
C ARG A 75 -20.22 -25.65 -3.87
N ARG A 76 -20.90 -26.09 -2.80
CA ARG A 76 -22.36 -26.30 -2.82
C ARG A 76 -23.11 -25.02 -3.12
N LYS A 77 -22.74 -23.90 -2.47
CA LYS A 77 -23.37 -22.60 -2.69
C LYS A 77 -23.18 -22.10 -4.14
N LEU A 78 -22.01 -22.36 -4.72
CA LEU A 78 -21.68 -22.00 -6.11
C LEU A 78 -22.13 -23.05 -7.15
N LYS A 79 -22.82 -24.12 -6.74
CA LYS A 79 -23.27 -25.23 -7.62
C LYS A 79 -22.13 -25.87 -8.45
N LEU A 80 -20.91 -25.88 -7.90
CA LEU A 80 -19.75 -26.47 -8.57
C LEU A 80 -19.74 -27.99 -8.38
N ALA A 81 -19.38 -28.72 -9.43
CA ALA A 81 -19.23 -30.17 -9.37
C ALA A 81 -18.17 -30.56 -8.33
N LYS A 82 -18.48 -31.56 -7.50
CA LYS A 82 -17.53 -32.06 -6.50
C LYS A 82 -16.35 -32.69 -7.24
N LYS A 83 -15.11 -32.28 -6.93
CA LYS A 83 -13.89 -32.87 -7.52
C LYS A 83 -13.92 -34.38 -7.25
N ARG A 84 -14.12 -35.20 -8.28
CA ARG A 84 -13.96 -36.66 -8.20
C ARG A 84 -12.49 -36.92 -7.91
N ARG A 85 -12.24 -37.67 -6.83
CA ARG A 85 -10.90 -38.02 -6.35
C ARG A 85 -10.34 -39.15 -7.20
#